data_AF-A0A164DMZ8-F1
#
_entry.id   AF-A0A164DMZ8-F1
#
_cell.length_a   1.000
_cell.length_b   1.000
_cell.length_c   1.000
_cell.angle_alpha   90.00
_cell.angle_beta   90.00
_cell.angle_gamma   90.00
#
_symmetry.space_group_name_H-M   'P 1'
#
loop_
_entity.id
_entity.type
_entity.pdbx_description
1 polymer ?
#
loop_
_entity_poly.entity_id
_entity_poly.type
_entity_poly.pdbx_seq_one_letter_code
_entity_poly.pdbx_strand_id
1 'polypeptide(L)' 'MVQPDMAEEVRIDHLFRGLSPALYERLYVLGIKSCEEFLEEARLHADAVKTAYERGYEDARREREKPAVGAVGLDKVQDL' A
#
# COMPACT_ATOMS: atom_id res chain seq x y z
N MET A 1 -3.87 -3.04 -28.18
CA MET A 1 -4.06 -4.44 -27.76
C MET A 1 -2.72 -5.12 -27.89
N VAL A 2 -2.18 -5.69 -26.81
CA VAL A 2 -0.87 -6.36 -26.85
C VAL A 2 -1.02 -7.69 -27.56
N GLN A 3 -0.23 -7.92 -28.60
CA GLN A 3 -0.20 -9.20 -29.31
C GLN A 3 1.02 -10.04 -28.88
N PRO A 4 0.90 -11.37 -28.83
CA PRO A 4 1.98 -12.24 -28.34
C PRO A 4 3.23 -12.25 -29.22
N ASP A 5 3.09 -11.88 -30.49
CA ASP A 5 4.18 -11.75 -31.47
C ASP A 5 4.96 -10.43 -31.37
N MET A 6 4.49 -9.47 -30.57
CA MET A 6 5.21 -8.23 -30.31
C MET A 6 6.51 -8.50 -29.55
N ALA A 7 7.55 -7.72 -29.83
CA ALA A 7 8.80 -7.76 -29.06
C ALA A 7 8.53 -7.49 -27.57
N GLU A 8 9.28 -8.15 -26.69
CA GLU A 8 9.06 -8.10 -25.25
C GLU A 8 9.14 -6.67 -24.69
N GLU A 9 10.12 -5.88 -25.14
CA GLU A 9 10.27 -4.47 -24.79
C GLU A 9 9.01 -3.64 -25.11
N VAL A 10 8.37 -3.91 -26.24
CA VAL A 10 7.14 -3.22 -26.66
C VAL A 10 5.97 -3.63 -25.76
N ARG A 11 5.89 -4.91 -25.37
CA ARG A 11 4.86 -5.39 -24.44
C ARG A 11 5.05 -4.77 -23.05
N ILE A 12 6.30 -4.64 -22.60
CA ILE A 12 6.64 -3.97 -21.33
C ILE A 12 6.25 -2.49 -21.37
N ASP A 13 6.62 -1.73 -22.41
CA ASP A 13 6.20 -0.31 -22.56
C ASP A 13 4.67 -0.19 -22.47
N HIS A 14 3.96 -1.12 -23.10
CA HIS A 14 2.51 -1.13 -23.10
C HIS A 14 1.90 -1.38 -21.70
N LEU A 15 2.58 -2.17 -20.85
CA LEU A 15 2.19 -2.41 -19.46
C LEU A 15 2.39 -1.15 -18.60
N PHE A 16 3.49 -0.42 -18.81
CA PHE A 16 3.78 0.81 -18.08
C PHE A 16 2.79 1.95 -18.37
N ARG A 17 2.22 2.03 -19.57
CA ARG A 17 1.25 3.08 -19.95
C ARG A 17 -0.03 3.12 -19.13
N GLY A 18 -0.43 1.99 -18.54
CA GLY A 18 -1.68 1.88 -17.77
C GLY A 18 -1.51 2.12 -16.26
N LEU A 19 -0.29 2.38 -15.80
CA LEU A 19 -0.01 2.47 -14.38
C LEU A 19 -0.38 3.82 -13.78
N SER A 20 -0.76 3.80 -12.50
CA SER A 20 -0.78 5.03 -11.71
C SER A 20 0.65 5.57 -11.53
N PRO A 21 0.84 6.89 -11.34
CA PRO A 21 2.18 7.47 -11.17
C PRO A 21 3.00 6.80 -10.06
N ALA A 22 2.37 6.49 -8.93
CA ALA A 22 3.05 5.84 -7.80
C ALA A 22 3.54 4.42 -8.12
N LEU A 23 2.78 3.65 -8.90
CA LEU A 23 3.18 2.33 -9.36
C LEU A 23 4.27 2.41 -10.43
N TYR A 24 4.14 3.38 -11.35
CA TYR A 24 5.12 3.63 -12.40
C TYR A 24 6.50 3.93 -11.81
N GLU A 25 6.61 4.90 -10.90
CA GLU A 25 7.89 5.28 -10.29
C GLU A 25 8.57 4.10 -9.59
N ARG A 26 7.77 3.28 -8.89
CA ARG A 26 8.28 2.13 -8.14
C ARG A 26 8.82 1.04 -9.05
N LEU A 27 8.06 0.68 -10.09
CA LEU A 27 8.44 -0.37 -11.04
C LEU A 27 9.56 0.09 -11.96
N TYR A 28 9.60 1.37 -12.33
CA TYR A 28 10.64 1.93 -13.20
C TYR A 28 12.03 1.84 -12.56
N VAL A 29 12.14 2.11 -11.26
CA VAL A 29 13.41 2.01 -10.50
C VAL A 29 13.94 0.58 -10.44
N LEU A 30 13.07 -0.43 -10.49
CA LEU A 30 13.47 -1.84 -10.47
C LEU A 30 14.09 -2.31 -11.78
N GLY A 31 13.95 -1.54 -12.87
CA GLY A 31 14.59 -1.85 -14.15
C GLY A 31 14.07 -3.14 -14.78
N ILE A 32 12.75 -3.37 -14.68
CA ILE A 32 12.03 -4.55 -15.16
C ILE A 32 12.41 -4.91 -16.59
N LYS A 33 12.77 -6.18 -16.82
CA LYS A 33 13.29 -6.68 -18.11
C LYS A 33 12.37 -7.66 -18.80
N SER A 34 11.35 -8.17 -18.12
CA SER A 34 10.37 -9.10 -18.69
C SER A 34 8.95 -8.76 -18.29
N CYS A 35 7.98 -9.22 -19.08
CA CYS A 35 6.57 -9.10 -18.70
C CYS A 35 6.24 -9.91 -17.43
N GLU A 36 6.94 -11.01 -17.18
CA GLU A 36 6.73 -11.85 -16.00
C GLU A 36 7.18 -11.13 -14.73
N GLU A 37 8.39 -10.55 -14.74
CA GLU A 37 8.94 -9.76 -13.64
C GLU A 37 8.03 -8.55 -13.33
N PHE A 38 7.52 -7.89 -14.37
CA PHE A 38 6.53 -6.82 -14.20
C PHE A 38 5.29 -7.29 -13.42
N LEU A 39 4.71 -8.42 -13.81
CA LEU A 39 3.48 -8.94 -13.22
C LEU A 39 3.70 -9.43 -11.79
N GLU A 40 4.84 -10.04 -11.50
CA GLU A 40 5.22 -10.46 -10.15
C GLU A 40 5.35 -9.25 -9.21
N GLU A 41 6.09 -8.22 -9.61
CA GLU A 41 6.26 -7.01 -8.79
C GLU A 41 4.96 -6.23 -8.61
N ALA A 42 4.14 -6.14 -9.67
CA ALA A 42 2.81 -5.53 -9.57
C ALA A 42 1.91 -6.29 -8.58
N ARG A 43 1.98 -7.62 -8.57
CA ARG A 43 1.24 -8.47 -7.62
C ARG A 43 1.75 -8.27 -6.19
N LEU A 44 3.07 -8.26 -5.98
CA LEU A 44 3.66 -8.01 -4.66
C LEU A 44 3.27 -6.64 -4.11
N HIS A 45 3.22 -5.61 -4.96
CA HIS A 45 2.73 -4.30 -4.55
C HIS A 45 1.25 -4.33 -4.14
N ALA A 46 0.39 -4.97 -4.93
CA ALA A 46 -1.03 -5.10 -4.62
C ALA A 46 -1.25 -5.83 -3.29
N ASP A 47 -0.51 -6.92 -3.05
CA ASP A 47 -0.55 -7.68 -1.80
C ASP A 47 -0.08 -6.81 -0.61
N ALA A 48 1.02 -6.08 -0.77
CA ALA A 48 1.54 -5.18 0.27
C ALA A 48 0.55 -4.05 0.63
N VAL A 49 -0.10 -3.45 -0.38
CA VAL A 49 -1.12 -2.41 -0.17
C VAL A 49 -2.33 -2.99 0.56
N LYS A 50 -2.78 -4.17 0.17
CA LYS A 50 -3.90 -4.86 0.82
C LYS A 50 -3.59 -5.15 2.29
N THR A 51 -2.41 -5.72 2.58
CA THR A 51 -1.98 -5.98 3.96
C THR A 51 -1.85 -4.70 4.79
N ALA A 52 -1.30 -3.63 4.22
CA ALA A 52 -1.21 -2.34 4.90
C ALA A 52 -2.60 -1.76 5.23
N TYR A 53 -3.56 -1.89 4.30
CA TYR A 53 -4.94 -1.46 4.50
C TYR A 53 -5.64 -2.25 5.61
N GLU A 54 -5.55 -3.58 5.57
CA GLU A 54 -6.12 -4.46 6.60
C GLU A 54 -5.53 -4.17 7.99
N ARG A 55 -4.21 -3.95 8.05
CA ARG A 55 -3.54 -3.59 9.30
C ARG A 55 -4.01 -2.24 9.84
N GLY A 56 -4.09 -1.22 8.98
CA GLY A 56 -4.60 0.10 9.36
C GLY A 56 -6.05 0.04 9.86
N TYR A 57 -6.87 -0.81 9.26
CA TYR A 57 -8.23 -1.07 9.74
C TYR A 57 -8.26 -1.69 11.13
N GLU A 58 -7.46 -2.74 11.38
CA GLU A 58 -7.39 -3.38 12.70
C GLU A 58 -6.78 -2.47 13.77
N ASP A 59 -5.77 -1.66 13.43
CA ASP A 59 -5.17 -0.70 14.35
C ASP A 59 -6.20 0.39 14.74
N ALA A 60 -6.94 0.94 13.77
CA ALA A 60 -8.01 1.90 14.02
C ALA A 60 -9.17 1.30 14.83
N ARG A 61 -9.50 0.02 14.59
CA ARG A 61 -10.50 -0.70 15.39
C ARG A 61 -10.05 -0.87 16.84
N ARG A 62 -8.80 -1.29 17.06
CA ARG A 62 -8.22 -1.39 18.41
C ARG A 62 -8.16 -0.04 19.12
N GLU A 63 -7.88 1.04 18.42
CA GLU A 63 -7.87 2.38 18.99
C GLU A 63 -9.28 2.82 19.44
N ARG A 64 -10.32 2.50 18.65
CA ARG A 64 -11.73 2.74 19.02
C ARG A 64 -12.20 1.86 20.18
N GLU A 65 -11.69 0.64 20.29
CA GLU A 65 -12.04 -0.32 21.35
C GLU A 65 -11.25 -0.07 22.65
N LYS A 66 -10.23 0.80 22.65
CA LYS A 66 -9.53 1.16 23.89
C LYS A 66 -10.49 1.92 24.83
N PRO A 67 -10.71 1.43 26.07
CA PRO A 67 -11.45 2.19 27.06
C PRO A 67 -10.67 3.47 27.39
N ALA A 68 -11.38 4.59 27.56
CA ALA A 68 -10.80 5.87 27.95
C ALA A 68 -10.17 5.74 29.34
N VAL A 69 -8.89 5.38 29.41
CA VAL A 69 -8.11 5.48 30.65
C VAL A 69 -7.71 6.94 30.79
N GLY A 70 -8.53 7.71 31.51
CA GLY A 70 -8.22 9.11 31.75
C GLY A 70 -9.34 9.97 32.30
N ALA A 71 -9.91 9.60 33.45
CA ALA A 71 -10.52 10.56 34.35
C ALA A 71 -10.00 10.29 35.76
N VAL A 72 -8.71 10.58 36.00
CA VAL A 72 -8.20 10.76 37.36
C VAL A 72 -8.86 12.03 37.86
N GLY A 73 -9.87 11.89 38.71
CA GLY A 73 -10.58 13.00 39.33
C GLY A 73 -9.62 13.87 40.13
N LEU A 74 -9.33 15.06 39.60
CA LEU A 74 -8.80 16.16 40.39
C LEU A 74 -9.98 16.80 41.13
N ASP A 75 -10.43 16.18 42.23
CA ASP A 75 -11.33 16.87 43.17
C ASP A 75 -10.60 17.15 44.49
N LYS A 76 -10.07 18.39 44.52
CA LYS A 76 -10.05 19.32 45.65
C LYS A 76 -9.40 18.84 46.95
N VAL A 77 -8.12 19.18 47.09
CA VAL A 77 -7.62 19.69 48.38
C VAL A 77 -8.34 21.01 48.66
N GLN A 78 -9.29 21.00 49.61
CA GLN A 78 -9.82 22.23 50.20
C GLN A 78 -8.72 22.84 51.08
N ASP A 79 -8.39 24.09 50.77
CA ASP A 79 -7.58 25.00 51.57
C ASP A 79 -8.18 25.21 52.98
N LEU A 80 -7.26 25.51 53.90
CA LEU A 80 -7.36 25.83 55.34
C LEU A 80 -8.73 26.28 55.90
#